data_AF-A0A7C3VA73-F1
#
_entry.id   AF-A0A7C3VA73-F1
#
_cell.length_a   1.000
_cell.length_b   1.000
_cell.length_c   1.000
_cell.angle_alpha   90.00
_cell.angle_beta   90.00
_cell.angle_gamma   90.00
#
_symmetry.space_group_name_H-M   'P 1'
#
loop_
_entity.id
_entity.type
_entity.pdbx_description
1 polymer ?
#
loop_
_entity_poly.entity_id
_entity_poly.type
_entity_poly.pdbx_seq_one_letter_code
_entity_poly.pdbx_strand_id
1 'polypeptide(L)' 'PTTPIGGHVLAHAATYRIYLRKGKEEKRVARLVDSPSMPEGECVFRVTPEGIRD' A
#
# COMPACT_ATOMS: atom_id res chain seq x y z
N PRO A 1 -1.40 11.83 -10.94
CA PRO A 1 -2.83 11.42 -11.01
C PRO A 1 -3.28 10.31 -10.02
N THR A 2 -2.41 9.79 -9.14
CA THR A 2 -2.79 8.76 -8.15
C THR A 2 -2.71 9.29 -6.72
N THR A 3 -3.44 10.37 -6.42
CA THR A 3 -3.65 10.83 -5.05
C THR A 3 -4.91 10.20 -4.48
N PRO A 4 -4.91 9.73 -3.22
CA PRO A 4 -6.11 9.20 -2.59
C PRO A 4 -7.18 10.30 -2.43
N ILE A 5 -8.45 9.91 -2.48
CA ILE A 5 -9.58 10.78 -2.16
C ILE A 5 -9.70 10.99 -0.64
N GLY A 6 -10.48 11.98 -0.20
CA GLY A 6 -10.73 12.26 1.22
C GLY A 6 -9.81 13.31 1.86
N GLY A 7 -8.79 13.77 1.14
CA GLY A 7 -7.96 14.91 1.54
C GLY A 7 -7.32 14.76 2.92
N HIS A 8 -7.11 15.90 3.61
CA HIS A 8 -6.45 15.92 4.93
C HIS A 8 -7.24 15.23 6.03
N VAL A 9 -8.58 15.24 5.96
CA VAL A 9 -9.44 14.61 6.98
C VAL A 9 -9.14 13.12 7.05
N LEU A 10 -9.19 12.43 5.91
CA LEU A 10 -8.90 11.00 5.87
C LEU A 10 -7.43 10.69 6.13
N ALA A 11 -6.52 11.56 5.68
CA ALA A 11 -5.09 11.41 5.93
C ALA A 11 -4.72 11.47 7.41
N HIS A 12 -5.38 12.35 8.19
CA HIS A 12 -5.11 12.49 9.62
C HIS A 12 -5.79 11.41 10.46
N ALA A 13 -6.99 10.97 10.06
CA ALA A 13 -7.74 9.95 10.78
C ALA A 13 -7.14 8.54 10.67
N ALA A 14 -6.43 8.23 9.58
CA ALA A 14 -5.83 6.92 9.35
C ALA A 14 -4.47 6.78 10.04
N THR A 15 -4.31 5.78 10.90
CA THR A 15 -3.04 5.52 11.60
C THR A 15 -1.96 4.88 10.72
N TYR A 16 -2.37 4.07 9.75
CA TYR A 16 -1.47 3.42 8.79
C TYR A 16 -2.02 3.59 7.38
N ARG A 17 -1.14 3.91 6.43
CA ARG A 17 -1.54 4.04 5.02
C ARG A 17 -0.57 3.29 4.12
N ILE A 18 -1.11 2.38 3.31
CA ILE A 18 -0.36 1.56 2.36
C ILE A 18 -0.78 1.93 0.94
N TYR A 19 0.21 2.26 0.12
CA TYR A 19 0.02 2.49 -1.31
C TYR A 19 0.28 1.20 -2.08
N LEU A 20 -0.70 0.78 -2.88
CA LEU A 20 -0.62 -0.43 -3.68
C LEU A 20 -0.37 -0.09 -5.15
N ARG A 21 0.67 -0.68 -5.72
CA ARG A 21 1.03 -0.55 -7.14
C ARG A 21 0.97 -1.91 -7.83
N LYS A 22 0.39 -1.95 -9.02
CA LYS A 22 0.44 -3.12 -9.90
C LYS A 22 1.85 -3.26 -10.50
N GLY A 23 2.48 -4.42 -10.28
CA GLY A 23 3.73 -4.82 -10.91
C GLY A 23 3.49 -5.55 -12.23
N LYS A 24 4.51 -6.26 -12.72
CA LYS A 24 4.36 -7.19 -13.85
C LYS A 24 3.66 -8.47 -13.37
N GLU A 25 2.82 -9.06 -14.24
CA GLU A 25 2.14 -10.33 -13.98
C GLU A 25 1.28 -10.29 -12.70
N GLU A 26 1.43 -11.30 -11.84
CA GLU A 26 0.74 -11.42 -10.55
C GLU A 26 1.41 -10.62 -9.43
N LYS A 27 2.57 -10.01 -9.69
CA LYS A 27 3.28 -9.22 -8.67
C LYS A 27 2.59 -7.89 -8.40
N ARG A 28 2.60 -7.49 -7.14
CA ARG A 28 2.11 -6.24 -6.59
C ARG A 28 3.14 -5.70 -5.62
N VAL A 29 3.20 -4.39 -5.50
CA VAL A 29 4.09 -3.71 -4.56
C VAL A 29 3.22 -2.95 -3.56
N ALA A 30 3.43 -3.21 -2.28
CA ALA A 30 2.85 -2.43 -1.20
C ALA A 30 3.93 -1.54 -0.61
N ARG A 31 3.70 -0.22 -0.60
CA ARG A 31 4.57 0.75 0.05
C ARG A 31 3.85 1.33 1.26
N LEU A 32 4.50 1.28 2.43
CA LEU A 32 4.05 2.00 3.61
C LEU A 32 4.34 3.48 3.42
N VAL A 33 3.28 4.30 3.38
CA VAL A 33 3.36 5.75 3.15
C VAL A 33 3.19 6.53 4.45
N ASP A 34 2.55 5.93 5.45
CA ASP A 34 2.30 6.57 6.73
C ASP A 34 2.25 5.52 7.84
N SER A 35 2.96 5.79 8.94
CA SER A 35 3.03 4.95 10.13
C SER A 35 3.62 5.76 11.29
N PRO A 36 3.09 5.60 12.52
CA PRO A 36 3.65 6.26 13.70
C PRO A 36 4.94 5.60 14.21
N SER A 37 5.25 4.37 13.79
CA SER A 37 6.27 3.52 14.43
C SER A 37 7.25 2.86 13.47
N MET A 38 6.96 2.86 12.16
CA MET A 38 7.79 2.21 11.16
C MET A 38 8.22 3.23 10.09
N PRO A 39 9.47 3.15 9.60
CA PRO A 39 9.90 3.97 8.48
C PRO A 39 9.15 3.58 7.20
N GLU A 40 9.12 4.49 6.22
CA GLU A 40 8.66 4.15 4.88
C GLU A 40 9.43 2.95 4.33
N GLY A 41 8.70 1.99 3.77
CA GLY A 41 9.26 0.76 3.24
C GLY A 41 8.34 0.14 2.20
N GLU A 42 8.88 -0.77 1.39
CA GLU A 42 8.11 -1.49 0.38
C GLU A 42 8.31 -3.00 0.48
N CYS A 43 7.26 -3.74 0.14
CA CYS A 43 7.31 -5.18 -0.04
C CYS A 43 6.64 -5.58 -1.36
N VAL A 44 7.11 -6.68 -1.92
CA VAL A 44 6.53 -7.29 -3.12
C VAL A 44 5.72 -8.50 -2.67
N PHE A 45 4.52 -8.66 -3.23
CA PHE A 45 3.68 -9.82 -3.02
C PHE A 45 3.03 -10.24 -4.33
N ARG A 46 2.51 -11.46 -4.40
CA ARG A 46 1.76 -12.00 -5.53
C ARG A 46 0.31 -12.21 -5.17
N VAL A 47 -0.58 -11.93 -6.12
CA VAL A 47 -2.00 -12.25 -6.01
C VAL A 47 -2.26 -13.45 -6.91
N THR A 48 -2.42 -14.61 -6.29
CA THR A 48 -2.66 -15.90 -6.93
C THR A 48 -4.14 -16.30 -6.78
N PRO A 49 -4.63 -17.34 -7.48
CA PRO A 49 -5.99 -17.86 -7.28
C PRO A 49 -6.28 -18.31 -5.83
N GLU A 50 -5.24 -18.69 -5.07
CA GLU A 50 -5.35 -19.06 -3.66
C GLU A 50 -5.29 -17.86 -2.70
N GLY A 51 -5.06 -16.65 -3.21
CA GLY A 51 -4.89 -15.42 -2.43
C GLY A 51 -3.48 -14.83 -2.47
N ILE A 52 -3.10 -14.12 -1.41
CA ILE A 52 -1.82 -13.39 -1.29
C ILE A 52 -0.68 -14.34 -0.93
N ARG A 53 0.38 -14.33 -1.73
CA ARG A 53 1.61 -15.13 -1.57
C ARG A 53 2.86 -14.24 -1.76
N ASP A 54 4.04 -14.78 -1.52
CA ASP A 54 5.35 -14.12 -1.74
C ASP A 54 5.83 -14.25 -3.22
#